data_AF-A0AAV8UUM7-F1
#
_entry.id   AF-A0AAV8UUM7-F1
#
_cell.length_a   1.000
_cell.length_b   1.000
_cell.length_c   1.000
_cell.angle_alpha   90.00
_cell.angle_beta   90.00
_cell.angle_gamma   90.00
#
_symmetry.space_group_name_H-M   'P 1'
#
loop_
_entity.id
_entity.type
_entity.pdbx_description
1 polymer ?
#
loop_
_entity_poly.entity_id
_entity_poly.type
_entity_poly.pdbx_seq_one_letter_code
_entity_poly.pdbx_strand_id
1 'polypeptide(L)'
;MESTPMAFGVLASSMTVSFALLVNRGHKFVTAMSTSSCQKGFIDISAFGSEVVCCDSAVSSVKELNEMCLIVNKFRWIEEIMVSPFAAAFPLIPLLIAAVLSQDRLRRDTDFGKRMLLRFILYAITIIFRILVLYLVVNWIEKIVQGPPTEECWYSPYRPKNRCKDNFNIGDHLVLMMVQYIAIPMFEVNAIKLESPKTITYFTVNFLTKIMVILACLNIYISSAYFHTRAETSLGFILSVATVFVPHQYVLRRYKGLVEGDRSRMAASTHSASESTNGRREKAE
;
A
#
# COMPACT_ATOMS: atom_id res chain seq x y z
N MET A 1 13.89 -12.50 -18.57
CA MET A 1 12.57 -11.97 -18.14
C MET A 1 12.81 -10.77 -17.25
N GLU A 2 12.54 -9.55 -17.71
CA GLU A 2 12.49 -8.42 -16.78
C GLU A 2 11.30 -8.64 -15.83
N SER A 3 11.57 -8.82 -14.54
CA SER A 3 10.52 -8.76 -13.53
C SER A 3 9.92 -7.36 -13.57
N THR A 4 8.61 -7.28 -13.81
CA THR A 4 7.92 -6.00 -13.74
C THR A 4 7.95 -5.51 -12.29
N PRO A 5 8.12 -4.21 -12.03
CA PRO A 5 8.05 -3.66 -10.68
C PRO A 5 6.84 -4.20 -9.91
N MET A 6 5.67 -4.36 -10.54
CA MET A 6 4.49 -4.89 -9.85
C MET A 6 4.69 -6.31 -9.30
N ALA A 7 5.45 -7.17 -9.99
CA ALA A 7 5.81 -8.50 -9.48
C ALA A 7 6.71 -8.40 -8.24
N PHE A 8 7.63 -7.44 -8.17
CA PHE A 8 8.44 -7.20 -6.96
C PHE A 8 7.57 -6.84 -5.76
N GLY A 9 6.54 -6.00 -5.94
CA GLY A 9 5.64 -5.60 -4.85
C GLY A 9 4.81 -6.76 -4.31
N VAL A 10 4.27 -7.59 -5.21
CA VAL A 10 3.53 -8.80 -4.82
C VAL A 10 4.45 -9.82 -4.14
N LEU A 11 5.66 -10.04 -4.66
CA LEU A 11 6.61 -10.98 -4.06
C LEU A 11 7.07 -10.49 -2.68
N ALA A 12 7.46 -9.23 -2.56
CA ALA A 12 7.88 -8.64 -1.29
C ALA A 12 6.77 -8.75 -0.24
N SER A 13 5.55 -8.32 -0.57
CA SER A 13 4.40 -8.43 0.34
C SER A 13 4.04 -9.87 0.67
N SER A 14 4.07 -10.79 -0.29
CA SER A 14 3.79 -12.22 -0.05
C SER A 14 4.84 -12.83 0.89
N MET A 15 6.12 -12.52 0.71
CA MET A 15 7.20 -12.98 1.59
C MET A 15 7.03 -12.39 3.00
N THR A 16 6.73 -11.09 3.09
CA THR A 16 6.47 -10.41 4.36
C THR A 16 5.29 -11.01 5.10
N VAL A 17 4.15 -11.22 4.44
CA VAL A 17 2.96 -11.84 5.05
C VAL A 17 3.26 -13.26 5.47
N SER A 18 3.94 -14.06 4.64
CA SER A 18 4.32 -15.43 4.98
C SER A 18 5.20 -15.47 6.23
N PHE A 19 6.22 -14.61 6.28
CA PHE A 19 7.10 -14.52 7.45
C PHE A 19 6.35 -14.04 8.70
N ALA A 20 5.46 -13.05 8.56
CA ALA A 20 4.65 -12.57 9.68
C ALA A 20 3.70 -13.65 10.20
N LEU A 21 3.10 -14.46 9.32
CA LEU A 21 2.24 -15.59 9.70
C LEU A 21 3.01 -16.70 10.42
N LEU A 22 4.28 -16.93 10.05
CA LEU A 22 5.16 -17.88 10.76
C LEU A 22 5.53 -17.38 12.16
N VAL A 23 5.79 -16.08 12.30
CA VAL A 23 6.11 -15.45 13.59
C VAL A 23 4.88 -15.32 14.48
N ASN A 24 3.71 -15.03 13.91
CA ASN A 24 2.46 -14.94 14.65
C ASN A 24 2.11 -16.30 15.25
N ARG A 25 2.23 -16.48 16.57
CA ARG A 25 1.92 -17.75 17.27
C ARG A 25 0.47 -17.85 17.74
N GLY A 26 -0.42 -17.04 17.20
CA GLY A 26 -1.83 -16.97 17.65
C GLY A 26 -2.07 -15.91 18.73
N HIS A 27 -1.06 -15.10 19.05
CA HIS A 27 -1.22 -13.92 19.92
C HIS A 27 -1.84 -12.76 19.15
N LYS A 28 -2.62 -11.93 19.86
CA LYS A 28 -3.25 -10.71 19.35
C LYS A 28 -3.13 -9.68 20.44
N PHE A 29 -2.23 -8.73 20.25
CA PHE A 29 -2.01 -7.66 21.20
C PHE A 29 -2.96 -6.49 20.92
N VAL A 30 -3.38 -5.82 21.98
CA VAL A 30 -4.11 -4.55 21.90
C VAL A 30 -3.47 -3.54 22.84
N THR A 31 -3.52 -2.26 22.48
CA THR A 31 -2.99 -1.18 23.32
C THR A 31 -3.78 -1.10 24.62
N ALA A 32 -3.07 -1.05 25.74
CA ALA A 32 -3.62 -0.82 27.07
C ALA A 32 -3.59 0.68 27.44
N MET A 33 -4.33 1.08 28.48
CA MET A 33 -4.28 2.43 29.03
C MET A 33 -2.88 2.73 29.55
N SER A 34 -2.45 3.98 29.33
CA SER A 34 -1.22 4.47 29.92
C SER A 34 -1.41 4.72 31.41
N THR A 35 -0.46 4.25 32.22
CA THR A 35 -0.37 4.54 33.66
C THR A 35 0.89 5.35 33.95
N SER A 36 1.02 5.87 35.18
CA SER A 36 2.23 6.60 35.62
C SER A 36 3.52 5.78 35.55
N SER A 37 3.41 4.45 35.56
CA SER A 37 4.51 3.49 35.45
C SER A 37 4.65 2.84 34.06
N CYS A 38 3.72 3.13 33.14
CA CYS A 38 3.62 2.46 31.85
C CYS A 38 2.98 3.39 30.81
N GLN A 39 3.79 4.17 30.11
CA GLN A 39 3.36 5.05 29.03
C GLN A 39 2.80 4.25 27.85
N LYS A 40 3.41 3.10 27.52
CA LYS A 40 2.96 2.26 26.40
C LYS A 40 2.81 0.80 26.82
N GLY A 41 1.57 0.44 27.17
CA GLY A 41 1.18 -0.91 27.53
C GLY A 41 0.49 -1.66 26.38
N PHE A 42 0.69 -2.98 26.33
CA PHE A 42 -0.04 -3.89 25.47
C PHE A 42 -0.55 -5.08 26.27
N ILE A 43 -1.70 -5.63 25.88
CA ILE A 43 -2.26 -6.83 26.50
C ILE A 43 -2.58 -7.85 25.41
N ASP A 44 -2.20 -9.12 25.62
CA ASP A 44 -2.60 -10.20 24.74
C ASP A 44 -4.03 -10.61 25.06
N ILE A 45 -4.93 -10.45 24.10
CA ILE A 45 -6.34 -10.79 24.28
C ILE A 45 -6.64 -12.26 23.98
N SER A 46 -5.66 -13.00 23.47
CA SER A 46 -5.80 -14.40 23.07
C SER A 46 -5.68 -15.36 24.26
N ALA A 47 -5.00 -14.93 25.33
CA ALA A 47 -4.86 -15.67 26.57
C ALA A 47 -5.62 -14.93 27.69
N PHE A 48 -6.66 -15.58 28.23
CA PHE A 48 -7.47 -15.03 29.31
C PHE A 48 -6.65 -14.72 30.57
N GLY A 49 -6.80 -13.52 31.13
CA GLY A 49 -6.08 -13.10 32.34
C GLY A 49 -4.62 -12.71 32.11
N SER A 50 -4.22 -12.45 30.86
CA SER A 50 -2.86 -12.00 30.55
C SER A 50 -2.55 -10.64 31.19
N GLU A 51 -1.30 -10.47 31.63
CA GLU A 51 -0.84 -9.22 32.23
C GLU A 51 -0.56 -8.13 31.19
N VAL A 52 -0.58 -6.87 31.62
CA VAL A 52 -0.20 -5.72 30.79
C VAL A 52 1.32 -5.67 30.65
N VAL A 53 1.77 -5.58 29.40
CA VAL A 53 3.16 -5.59 29.01
C VAL A 53 3.57 -4.17 28.70
N CYS A 54 4.48 -3.64 29.51
CA CYS A 54 4.97 -2.28 29.38
C CYS A 54 6.24 -2.21 28.54
N CYS A 55 6.20 -1.39 27.49
CA CYS A 55 7.33 -1.20 26.58
C CYS A 55 8.23 -0.02 26.94
N ASP A 56 8.15 0.50 28.18
CA ASP A 56 8.88 1.70 28.61
C ASP A 56 10.36 1.44 28.91
N SER A 57 10.70 0.21 29.32
CA SER A 57 12.07 -0.26 29.49
C SER A 57 12.20 -1.59 28.74
N ALA A 58 13.25 -1.74 27.92
CA ALA A 58 13.44 -2.86 26.98
C ALA A 58 13.75 -4.22 27.66
N VAL A 59 13.16 -4.48 28.83
CA VAL A 59 13.43 -5.66 29.66
C VAL A 59 12.10 -6.24 30.12
N SER A 60 11.38 -6.88 29.20
CA SER A 60 10.46 -7.94 29.57
C SER A 60 11.22 -9.27 29.66
N SER A 61 10.91 -10.10 30.64
CA SER A 61 11.54 -11.41 30.86
C SER A 61 11.24 -12.42 29.73
N VAL A 62 10.26 -12.10 28.87
CA VAL A 62 9.84 -12.92 27.74
C VAL A 62 10.39 -12.32 26.45
N LYS A 63 11.32 -13.05 25.80
CA LYS A 63 12.04 -12.62 24.59
C LYS A 63 11.13 -12.07 23.48
N GLU A 64 9.98 -12.68 23.25
CA GLU A 64 9.01 -12.30 22.20
C GLU A 64 8.38 -10.93 22.45
N LEU A 65 8.09 -10.62 23.72
CA LEU A 65 7.54 -9.32 24.08
C LEU A 65 8.60 -8.22 24.02
N ASN A 66 9.87 -8.57 24.26
CA ASN A 66 10.97 -7.64 24.10
C ASN A 66 11.17 -7.27 22.62
N GLU A 67 11.09 -8.26 21.72
CA GLU A 67 11.13 -8.03 20.27
C GLU A 67 9.98 -7.13 19.80
N MET A 68 8.75 -7.39 20.26
CA MET A 68 7.60 -6.54 19.95
C MET A 68 7.82 -5.10 20.42
N CYS A 69 8.21 -4.89 21.69
CA CYS A 69 8.44 -3.56 22.25
C CYS A 69 9.57 -2.81 21.53
N LEU A 70 10.67 -3.48 21.19
CA LEU A 70 11.78 -2.90 20.44
C LEU A 70 11.33 -2.41 19.05
N ILE A 71 10.61 -3.24 18.32
CA ILE A 71 10.17 -2.94 16.96
C ILE A 71 9.11 -1.82 16.99
N VAL A 72 8.10 -1.93 17.85
CA VAL A 72 7.00 -0.97 17.95
C VAL A 72 7.50 0.40 18.44
N ASN A 73 8.47 0.47 19.34
CA ASN A 73 9.04 1.75 19.76
C ASN A 73 9.93 2.37 18.68
N LYS A 74 10.78 1.56 18.02
CA LYS A 74 11.73 2.05 17.01
C LYS A 74 11.04 2.56 15.74
N PHE A 75 9.90 1.97 15.38
CA PHE A 75 9.16 2.28 14.15
C PHE A 75 7.86 3.05 14.40
N ARG A 76 7.66 3.57 15.60
CA ARG A 76 6.45 4.33 15.98
C ARG A 76 6.16 5.49 15.03
N TRP A 77 7.20 6.24 14.69
CA TRP A 77 7.08 7.40 13.79
C TRP A 77 6.56 7.01 12.41
N ILE A 78 6.81 5.77 11.94
CA ILE A 78 6.32 5.29 10.65
C ILE A 78 4.82 5.05 10.73
N GLU A 79 4.37 4.37 11.78
CA GLU A 79 2.94 4.08 12.01
C GLU A 79 2.14 5.39 12.14
N GLU A 80 2.64 6.36 12.93
CA GLU A 80 2.01 7.67 13.10
C GLU A 80 1.86 8.43 11.77
N ILE A 81 2.89 8.39 10.91
CA ILE A 81 2.87 9.03 9.59
C ILE A 81 1.92 8.32 8.64
N MET A 82 1.97 6.99 8.58
CA MET A 82 1.21 6.16 7.64
C MET A 82 -0.26 5.97 8.02
N VAL A 83 -0.65 6.35 9.23
CA VAL A 83 -2.05 6.34 9.71
C VAL A 83 -2.60 7.77 9.91
N SER A 84 -1.79 8.80 9.64
CA SER A 84 -2.23 10.20 9.71
C SER A 84 -3.37 10.51 8.73
N PRO A 85 -4.16 11.59 8.92
CA PRO A 85 -5.18 12.00 7.94
C PRO A 85 -4.60 12.28 6.55
N PHE A 86 -3.33 12.67 6.48
CA PHE A 86 -2.60 12.93 5.23
C PHE A 86 -2.01 11.67 4.61
N ALA A 87 -2.01 10.54 5.33
CA ALA A 87 -1.57 9.23 4.86
C ALA A 87 -2.21 8.88 3.50
N ALA A 88 -3.47 9.26 3.30
CA ALA A 88 -4.20 8.97 2.09
C ALA A 88 -3.54 9.57 0.82
N ALA A 89 -2.81 10.68 0.96
CA ALA A 89 -2.16 11.37 -0.15
C ALA A 89 -0.74 10.87 -0.46
N PHE A 90 -0.03 10.24 0.49
CA PHE A 90 1.35 9.78 0.27
C PHE A 90 1.56 8.83 -0.91
N PRO A 91 0.68 7.87 -1.21
CA PRO A 91 0.74 7.05 -2.42
C PRO A 91 0.83 7.84 -3.73
N LEU A 92 0.42 9.10 -3.74
CA LEU A 92 0.42 9.96 -4.90
C LEU A 92 1.75 10.69 -5.08
N ILE A 93 2.67 10.64 -4.10
CA ILE A 93 3.99 11.28 -4.18
C ILE A 93 4.75 10.86 -5.45
N PRO A 94 4.85 9.57 -5.83
CA PRO A 94 5.51 9.17 -7.07
C PRO A 94 4.92 9.84 -8.32
N LEU A 95 3.59 9.97 -8.38
CA LEU A 95 2.89 10.65 -9.47
C LEU A 95 3.19 12.16 -9.48
N LEU A 96 3.16 12.82 -8.32
CA LEU A 96 3.46 14.25 -8.19
C LEU A 96 4.90 14.55 -8.63
N ILE A 97 5.86 13.74 -8.19
CA ILE A 97 7.27 13.87 -8.59
C ILE A 97 7.42 13.63 -10.09
N ALA A 98 6.73 12.63 -10.65
CA ALA A 98 6.71 12.43 -12.09
C ALA A 98 6.15 13.64 -12.85
N ALA A 99 5.13 14.32 -12.29
CA ALA A 99 4.52 15.50 -12.90
C ALA A 99 5.50 16.67 -12.94
N VAL A 100 6.14 16.95 -11.81
CA VAL A 100 7.13 18.02 -11.66
C VAL A 100 8.33 17.80 -12.59
N LEU A 101 8.90 16.59 -12.59
CA LEU A 101 10.06 16.27 -13.44
C LEU A 101 9.72 16.22 -14.94
N SER A 102 8.44 16.10 -15.29
CA SER A 102 7.92 16.02 -16.66
C SER A 102 7.15 17.27 -17.09
N GLN A 103 7.26 18.39 -16.37
CA GLN A 103 6.46 19.60 -16.61
C GLN A 103 6.59 20.14 -18.04
N ASP A 104 7.79 20.15 -18.61
CA ASP A 104 8.01 20.60 -20.01
C ASP A 104 7.27 19.74 -21.04
N ARG A 105 7.08 18.46 -20.73
CA ARG A 105 6.36 17.52 -21.59
C ARG A 105 4.86 17.68 -21.39
N LEU A 106 4.42 17.84 -20.15
CA LEU A 106 3.02 18.11 -19.82
C LEU A 106 2.48 19.35 -20.57
N ARG A 107 3.34 20.36 -20.78
CA ARG A 107 2.99 21.57 -21.53
C ARG A 107 2.93 21.38 -23.06
N ARG A 108 3.69 20.42 -23.61
CA ARG A 108 3.85 20.22 -25.07
C ARG A 108 3.03 19.06 -25.64
N ASP A 109 2.76 18.03 -24.83
CA ASP A 109 2.13 16.78 -25.22
C ASP A 109 0.81 16.62 -24.45
N THR A 110 -0.30 16.99 -25.10
CA THR A 110 -1.64 16.95 -24.50
C THR A 110 -2.08 15.52 -24.18
N ASP A 111 -1.62 14.53 -24.93
CA ASP A 111 -1.95 13.12 -24.69
C ASP A 111 -1.19 12.58 -23.48
N PHE A 112 0.05 13.03 -23.23
CA PHE A 112 0.74 12.76 -21.97
C PHE A 112 -0.03 13.34 -20.77
N GLY A 113 -0.57 14.55 -20.89
CA GLY A 113 -1.41 15.16 -19.86
C GLY A 113 -2.69 14.36 -19.59
N LYS A 114 -3.39 13.91 -20.64
CA LYS A 114 -4.58 13.06 -20.49
C LYS A 114 -4.24 11.74 -19.79
N ARG A 115 -3.15 11.06 -20.18
CA ARG A 115 -2.74 9.80 -19.55
C ARG A 115 -2.40 10.00 -18.08
N MET A 116 -1.70 11.09 -17.74
CA MET A 116 -1.41 11.45 -16.35
C MET A 116 -2.68 11.68 -15.52
N LEU A 117 -3.66 12.41 -16.07
CA LEU A 117 -4.96 12.61 -15.42
C LEU A 117 -5.72 11.30 -15.23
N LEU A 118 -5.73 10.41 -16.22
CA LEU A 118 -6.36 9.09 -16.10
C LEU A 118 -5.71 8.23 -15.01
N ARG A 119 -4.38 8.30 -14.85
CA ARG A 119 -3.68 7.63 -13.74
C ARG A 119 -4.09 8.23 -12.39
N PHE A 120 -4.15 9.56 -12.29
CA PHE A 120 -4.64 10.22 -11.07
C PHE A 120 -6.06 9.76 -10.70
N ILE A 121 -6.97 9.74 -11.68
CA ILE A 121 -8.35 9.29 -11.49
C ILE A 121 -8.39 7.82 -11.06
N LEU A 122 -7.59 6.95 -11.71
CA LEU A 122 -7.47 5.54 -11.32
C LEU A 122 -7.05 5.41 -9.86
N TYR A 123 -6.04 6.16 -9.42
CA TYR A 123 -5.55 6.10 -8.04
C TYR A 123 -6.59 6.63 -7.05
N ALA A 124 -7.28 7.73 -7.39
CA ALA A 124 -8.38 8.25 -6.58
C ALA A 124 -9.51 7.22 -6.44
N ILE A 125 -9.90 6.55 -7.53
CA ILE A 125 -10.90 5.47 -7.51
C ILE A 125 -10.42 4.32 -6.63
N THR A 126 -9.16 3.89 -6.72
CA THR A 126 -8.60 2.82 -5.88
C THR A 126 -8.65 3.17 -4.40
N ILE A 127 -8.30 4.41 -4.04
CA ILE A 127 -8.36 4.89 -2.65
C ILE A 127 -9.81 4.94 -2.14
N ILE A 128 -10.73 5.47 -2.95
CA ILE A 128 -12.16 5.53 -2.61
C ILE A 128 -12.74 4.12 -2.47
N PHE A 129 -12.40 3.21 -3.38
CA PHE A 129 -12.82 1.80 -3.32
C PHE A 129 -12.34 1.13 -2.03
N ARG A 130 -11.09 1.37 -1.62
CA ARG A 130 -10.57 0.88 -0.32
C ARG A 130 -11.42 1.39 0.84
N ILE A 131 -11.76 2.68 0.86
CA ILE A 131 -12.52 3.29 1.96
C ILE A 131 -13.97 2.79 1.96
N LEU A 132 -14.66 2.84 0.83
CA LEU A 132 -16.09 2.52 0.79
C LEU A 132 -16.35 1.02 0.81
N VAL A 133 -15.59 0.25 0.03
CA VAL A 133 -15.86 -1.19 -0.12
C VAL A 133 -15.04 -1.99 0.86
N LEU A 134 -13.71 -1.88 0.79
CA LEU A 134 -12.83 -2.75 1.60
C LEU A 134 -12.84 -2.41 3.09
N TYR A 135 -13.21 -1.18 3.45
CA TYR A 135 -13.34 -0.78 4.84
C TYR A 135 -14.80 -0.77 5.30
N LEU A 136 -15.68 0.06 4.73
CA LEU A 136 -17.05 0.18 5.26
C LEU A 136 -17.91 -1.07 5.00
N VAL A 137 -18.00 -1.55 3.75
CA VAL A 137 -18.85 -2.70 3.41
C VAL A 137 -18.34 -3.98 4.08
N VAL A 138 -17.04 -4.22 4.00
CA VAL A 138 -16.44 -5.40 4.61
C VAL A 138 -16.62 -5.40 6.13
N ASN A 139 -16.36 -4.29 6.82
CA ASN A 139 -16.60 -4.17 8.27
C ASN A 139 -18.08 -4.36 8.62
N TRP A 140 -18.99 -3.88 7.77
CA TRP A 140 -20.42 -4.12 7.94
C TRP A 140 -20.78 -5.61 7.81
N ILE A 141 -20.24 -6.32 6.81
CA ILE A 141 -20.41 -7.77 6.65
C ILE A 141 -19.84 -8.51 7.86
N GLU A 142 -18.65 -8.14 8.33
CA GLU A 142 -18.02 -8.74 9.51
C GLU A 142 -18.93 -8.64 10.74
N LYS A 143 -19.48 -7.46 11.00
CA LYS A 143 -20.41 -7.22 12.11
C LYS A 143 -21.68 -8.07 12.01
N ILE A 144 -22.19 -8.29 10.79
CA ILE A 144 -23.36 -9.15 10.59
C ILE A 144 -23.01 -10.61 10.88
N VAL A 145 -21.87 -11.08 10.37
CA VAL A 145 -21.47 -12.49 10.49
C VAL A 145 -21.10 -12.84 11.93
N GLN A 146 -20.51 -11.91 12.67
CA GLN A 146 -19.99 -12.17 14.02
C GLN A 146 -20.96 -11.82 15.13
N GLY A 147 -22.06 -11.17 14.80
CA GLY A 147 -23.01 -10.64 15.76
C GLY A 147 -22.51 -9.36 16.44
N PRO A 148 -23.32 -8.78 17.33
CA PRO A 148 -22.96 -7.56 18.05
C PRO A 148 -21.66 -7.78 18.85
N PRO A 149 -20.80 -6.75 18.96
CA PRO A 149 -19.61 -6.83 19.80
C PRO A 149 -20.03 -7.19 21.23
N THR A 150 -19.29 -8.11 21.86
CA THR A 150 -19.52 -8.45 23.26
C THR A 150 -19.27 -7.19 24.09
N GLU A 151 -20.31 -6.65 24.73
CA GLU A 151 -20.19 -5.49 25.63
C GLU A 151 -19.28 -5.80 26.83
N GLU A 152 -19.17 -7.08 27.18
CA GLU A 152 -18.31 -7.59 28.22
C GLU A 152 -17.14 -8.38 27.62
N CYS A 153 -15.93 -7.84 27.77
CA CYS A 153 -14.69 -8.58 27.53
C CYS A 153 -13.77 -8.40 28.74
N TRP A 154 -13.07 -9.46 29.11
CA TRP A 154 -12.22 -9.50 30.30
C TRP A 154 -11.11 -8.43 30.28
N TYR A 155 -10.67 -8.02 29.09
CA TYR A 155 -9.61 -7.03 28.91
C TYR A 155 -10.13 -5.59 28.79
N SER A 156 -11.45 -5.36 28.84
CA SER A 156 -12.03 -4.02 28.72
C SER A 156 -11.49 -3.01 29.76
N PRO A 157 -11.25 -3.38 31.04
CA PRO A 157 -10.78 -2.43 32.04
C PRO A 157 -9.37 -1.88 31.74
N TYR A 158 -8.60 -2.62 30.94
CA TYR A 158 -7.25 -2.21 30.55
C TYR A 158 -7.25 -1.34 29.30
N ARG A 159 -8.38 -1.13 28.62
CA ARG A 159 -8.47 -0.41 27.33
C ARG A 159 -8.93 1.03 27.52
N PRO A 160 -8.38 2.00 26.78
CA PRO A 160 -8.92 3.37 26.78
C PRO A 160 -10.44 3.36 26.50
N LYS A 161 -11.21 4.03 27.36
CA LYS A 161 -12.69 4.12 27.31
C LYS A 161 -13.44 2.79 27.56
N ASN A 162 -12.80 1.79 28.16
CA ASN A 162 -13.38 0.50 28.52
C ASN A 162 -14.05 -0.23 27.34
N ARG A 163 -13.43 -0.18 26.16
CA ARG A 163 -13.98 -0.74 24.92
C ARG A 163 -13.34 -2.07 24.57
N CYS A 164 -14.18 -3.05 24.24
CA CYS A 164 -13.78 -4.29 23.60
C CYS A 164 -13.35 -4.02 22.16
N LYS A 165 -12.37 -4.79 21.68
CA LYS A 165 -11.99 -4.79 20.26
C LYS A 165 -12.97 -5.69 19.51
N ASP A 166 -13.29 -5.35 18.27
CA ASP A 166 -14.09 -6.23 17.41
C ASP A 166 -13.43 -7.62 17.33
N ASN A 167 -14.26 -8.66 17.37
CA ASN A 167 -13.84 -10.06 17.38
C ASN A 167 -12.89 -10.37 16.21
N PHE A 168 -13.16 -9.75 15.07
CA PHE A 168 -12.34 -9.80 13.88
C PHE A 168 -12.36 -8.43 13.21
N ASN A 169 -11.21 -8.00 12.74
CA ASN A 169 -11.07 -6.81 11.92
C ASN A 169 -10.12 -7.18 10.79
N ILE A 170 -10.67 -7.38 9.58
CA ILE A 170 -9.88 -7.58 8.36
C ILE A 170 -8.81 -6.52 8.36
N GLY A 171 -7.55 -6.95 8.42
CA GLY A 171 -6.43 -6.12 8.83
C GLY A 171 -6.40 -4.79 8.10
N ASP A 172 -7.06 -3.77 8.65
CA ASP A 172 -7.38 -2.56 7.90
C ASP A 172 -6.11 -1.83 7.47
N HIS A 173 -5.10 -1.95 8.32
CA HIS A 173 -3.73 -1.52 8.07
C HIS A 173 -3.05 -2.39 7.01
N LEU A 174 -3.19 -3.71 7.03
CA LEU A 174 -2.67 -4.58 5.97
C LEU A 174 -3.28 -4.23 4.61
N VAL A 175 -4.62 -4.13 4.54
CA VAL A 175 -5.32 -3.78 3.30
C VAL A 175 -4.91 -2.39 2.83
N LEU A 176 -4.82 -1.41 3.73
CA LEU A 176 -4.27 -0.08 3.44
C LEU A 176 -2.86 -0.18 2.84
N MET A 177 -1.93 -0.86 3.50
CA MET A 177 -0.55 -0.97 3.05
C MET A 177 -0.46 -1.63 1.67
N MET A 178 -1.22 -2.70 1.46
CA MET A 178 -1.24 -3.45 0.20
C MET A 178 -1.84 -2.64 -0.95
N VAL A 179 -3.07 -2.16 -0.75
CA VAL A 179 -3.86 -1.51 -1.81
C VAL A 179 -3.32 -0.13 -2.13
N GLN A 180 -2.95 0.63 -1.11
CA GLN A 180 -2.68 2.05 -1.25
C GLN A 180 -1.18 2.32 -1.30
N TYR A 181 -0.37 1.73 -0.41
CA TYR A 181 1.07 2.02 -0.34
C TYR A 181 1.95 1.13 -1.22
N ILE A 182 1.45 -0.01 -1.71
CA ILE A 182 2.19 -0.88 -2.63
C ILE A 182 1.60 -0.79 -4.03
N ALA A 183 0.30 -1.05 -4.23
CA ALA A 183 -0.24 -1.18 -5.59
C ALA A 183 -0.12 0.12 -6.42
N ILE A 184 -0.46 1.27 -5.84
CA ILE A 184 -0.43 2.57 -6.53
C ILE A 184 0.99 2.98 -6.95
N PRO A 185 1.98 3.10 -6.03
CA PRO A 185 3.36 3.44 -6.41
C PRO A 185 3.95 2.48 -7.45
N MET A 186 3.65 1.19 -7.33
CA MET A 186 4.16 0.18 -8.25
C MET A 186 3.55 0.31 -9.64
N PHE A 187 2.27 0.65 -9.74
CA PHE A 187 1.68 1.00 -11.02
C PHE A 187 2.39 2.20 -11.64
N GLU A 188 2.67 3.26 -10.86
CA GLU A 188 3.32 4.47 -11.37
C GLU A 188 4.73 4.20 -11.92
N VAL A 189 5.55 3.39 -11.24
CA VAL A 189 6.87 3.01 -11.76
C VAL A 189 6.76 2.34 -13.13
N ASN A 190 5.77 1.45 -13.32
CA ASN A 190 5.56 0.80 -14.60
C ASN A 190 5.09 1.78 -15.67
N ALA A 191 4.15 2.68 -15.33
CA ALA A 191 3.67 3.70 -16.25
C ALA A 191 4.81 4.63 -16.70
N ILE A 192 5.66 5.08 -15.78
CA ILE A 192 6.80 5.94 -16.09
C ILE A 192 7.85 5.21 -16.92
N LYS A 193 8.10 3.91 -16.67
CA LYS A 193 8.98 3.10 -17.52
C LYS A 193 8.50 3.05 -18.97
N LEU A 194 7.18 3.00 -19.18
CA LEU A 194 6.57 2.96 -20.51
C LEU A 194 6.55 4.33 -21.20
N GLU A 195 6.40 5.41 -20.45
CA GLU A 195 6.17 6.73 -21.05
C GLU A 195 7.41 7.62 -21.11
N SER A 196 8.25 7.61 -20.07
CA SER A 196 9.27 8.62 -19.91
C SER A 196 10.60 8.20 -20.54
N PRO A 197 11.14 8.97 -21.50
CA PRO A 197 12.52 8.77 -21.97
C PRO A 197 13.54 9.33 -20.98
N LYS A 198 13.12 10.15 -20.00
CA LYS A 198 14.02 10.75 -19.01
C LYS A 198 14.37 9.73 -17.95
N THR A 199 15.59 9.22 -18.03
CA THR A 199 16.20 8.28 -17.08
C THR A 199 16.10 8.78 -15.62
N ILE A 200 16.28 10.08 -15.39
CA ILE A 200 16.19 10.67 -14.03
C ILE A 200 14.80 10.53 -13.42
N THR A 201 13.73 10.77 -14.19
CA THR A 201 12.34 10.65 -13.71
C THR A 201 12.07 9.21 -13.27
N TYR A 202 12.46 8.23 -14.09
CA TYR A 202 12.29 6.82 -13.75
C TYR A 202 13.06 6.45 -12.48
N PHE A 203 14.34 6.84 -12.36
CA PHE A 203 15.14 6.51 -11.19
C PHE A 203 14.59 7.14 -9.91
N THR A 204 14.21 8.41 -9.92
CA THR A 204 13.64 9.08 -8.76
C THR A 204 12.32 8.43 -8.33
N VAL A 205 11.41 8.19 -9.26
CA VAL A 205 10.10 7.56 -8.99
C VAL A 205 10.28 6.12 -8.47
N ASN A 206 11.18 5.34 -9.07
CA ASN A 206 11.49 3.98 -8.65
C ASN A 206 12.13 3.94 -7.25
N PHE A 207 13.07 4.85 -6.95
CA PHE A 207 13.70 4.94 -5.64
C PHE A 207 12.68 5.26 -4.54
N LEU A 208 11.85 6.29 -4.74
CA LEU A 208 10.79 6.65 -3.81
C LEU A 208 9.79 5.50 -3.60
N THR A 209 9.39 4.84 -4.70
CA THR A 209 8.49 3.70 -4.64
C THR A 209 9.07 2.55 -3.82
N LYS A 210 10.36 2.23 -3.97
CA LYS A 210 11.02 1.20 -3.16
C LYS A 210 11.02 1.54 -1.67
N ILE A 211 11.28 2.80 -1.31
CA ILE A 211 11.18 3.25 0.09
C ILE A 211 9.76 3.01 0.61
N MET A 212 8.74 3.45 -0.14
CA MET A 212 7.34 3.26 0.26
C MET A 212 6.97 1.78 0.42
N VAL A 213 7.40 0.91 -0.50
CA VAL A 213 7.15 -0.53 -0.43
C VAL A 213 7.83 -1.15 0.79
N ILE A 214 9.07 -0.75 1.11
CA ILE A 214 9.79 -1.23 2.30
C ILE A 214 9.05 -0.81 3.58
N LEU A 215 8.64 0.45 3.69
CA LEU A 215 7.89 0.96 4.85
C LEU A 215 6.53 0.27 4.99
N ALA A 216 5.83 0.03 3.87
CA ALA A 216 4.58 -0.71 3.84
C ALA A 216 4.77 -2.17 4.27
N CYS A 217 5.80 -2.86 3.79
CA CYS A 217 6.12 -4.23 4.20
C CYS A 217 6.46 -4.31 5.69
N LEU A 218 7.22 -3.35 6.21
CA LEU A 218 7.50 -3.29 7.64
C LEU A 218 6.23 -3.13 8.48
N ASN A 219 5.30 -2.26 8.06
CA ASN A 219 4.01 -2.11 8.74
C ASN A 219 3.14 -3.36 8.63
N ILE A 220 3.09 -3.99 7.45
CA ILE A 220 2.40 -5.28 7.27
C ILE A 220 2.96 -6.33 8.22
N TYR A 221 4.29 -6.42 8.35
CA TYR A 221 4.94 -7.35 9.26
C TYR A 221 4.52 -7.08 10.71
N ILE A 222 4.69 -5.85 11.20
CA ILE A 222 4.36 -5.47 12.58
C ILE A 222 2.88 -5.75 12.88
N SER A 223 2.01 -5.29 11.99
CA SER A 223 0.56 -5.44 12.10
C SER A 223 0.15 -6.92 12.13
N SER A 224 0.70 -7.72 11.23
CA SER A 224 0.33 -9.14 11.07
C SER A 224 0.99 -10.07 12.10
N ALA A 225 2.19 -9.74 12.57
CA ALA A 225 2.89 -10.57 13.54
C ALA A 225 2.30 -10.44 14.95
N TYR A 226 1.81 -9.24 15.31
CA TYR A 226 1.45 -8.92 16.69
C TYR A 226 0.00 -8.42 16.89
N PHE A 227 -0.62 -7.76 15.92
CA PHE A 227 -1.89 -7.02 16.14
C PHE A 227 -3.12 -7.63 15.48
N HIS A 228 -2.91 -8.60 14.60
CA HIS A 228 -3.94 -9.34 13.88
C HIS A 228 -3.80 -10.84 14.06
N THR A 229 -4.91 -11.56 13.95
CA THR A 229 -4.88 -13.04 13.90
C THR A 229 -4.38 -13.51 12.53
N ARG A 230 -3.88 -14.75 12.46
CA ARG A 230 -3.50 -15.38 11.17
C ARG A 230 -4.63 -15.37 10.14
N ALA A 231 -5.88 -15.55 10.60
CA ALA A 231 -7.06 -15.52 9.74
C ALA A 231 -7.34 -14.10 9.19
N GLU A 232 -7.29 -13.08 10.05
CA GLU A 232 -7.44 -11.66 9.65
C GLU A 232 -6.39 -11.28 8.60
N THR A 233 -5.12 -11.65 8.85
CA THR A 233 -4.00 -11.38 7.95
C THR A 233 -4.18 -12.09 6.60
N SER A 234 -4.51 -13.39 6.62
CA SER A 234 -4.66 -14.17 5.40
C SER A 234 -5.82 -13.65 4.54
N LEU A 235 -6.96 -13.37 5.17
CA LEU A 235 -8.14 -12.86 4.45
C LEU A 235 -7.88 -11.47 3.89
N GLY A 236 -7.29 -10.56 4.67
CA GLY A 236 -6.92 -9.22 4.21
C GLY A 236 -5.95 -9.26 3.02
N PHE A 237 -4.97 -10.18 3.04
CA PHE A 237 -4.04 -10.37 1.93
C PHE A 237 -4.76 -10.88 0.67
N ILE A 238 -5.57 -11.94 0.79
CA ILE A 238 -6.33 -12.51 -0.33
C ILE A 238 -7.25 -11.46 -0.95
N LEU A 239 -8.01 -10.72 -0.13
CA LEU A 239 -8.88 -9.65 -0.59
C LEU A 239 -8.10 -8.57 -1.34
N SER A 240 -6.97 -8.11 -0.79
CA SER A 240 -6.13 -7.10 -1.44
C SER A 240 -5.60 -7.57 -2.79
N VAL A 241 -5.14 -8.82 -2.88
CA VAL A 241 -4.63 -9.39 -4.13
C VAL A 241 -5.74 -9.52 -5.17
N ALA A 242 -6.86 -10.14 -4.79
CA ALA A 242 -7.96 -10.42 -5.70
C ALA A 242 -8.68 -9.16 -6.20
N THR A 243 -8.90 -8.17 -5.32
CA THR A 243 -9.70 -6.98 -5.64
C THR A 243 -8.91 -5.81 -6.18
N VAL A 244 -7.59 -5.75 -5.95
CA VAL A 244 -6.76 -4.61 -6.37
C VAL A 244 -5.60 -5.03 -7.26
N PHE A 245 -4.71 -5.92 -6.81
CA PHE A 245 -3.52 -6.26 -7.60
C PHE A 245 -3.86 -6.93 -8.93
N VAL A 246 -4.78 -7.90 -8.94
CA VAL A 246 -5.21 -8.58 -10.17
C VAL A 246 -5.85 -7.58 -11.16
N PRO A 247 -6.81 -6.74 -10.77
CA PRO A 247 -7.33 -5.68 -11.64
C PRO A 247 -6.25 -4.69 -12.11
N HIS A 248 -5.33 -4.26 -11.24
CA HIS A 248 -4.24 -3.34 -11.63
C HIS A 248 -3.32 -3.95 -12.68
N GLN A 249 -3.00 -5.25 -12.58
CA GLN A 249 -2.25 -5.97 -13.61
C GLN A 249 -2.98 -5.96 -14.96
N TYR A 250 -4.29 -6.18 -14.95
CA TYR A 250 -5.11 -6.13 -16.15
C TYR A 250 -5.11 -4.72 -16.78
N VAL A 251 -5.32 -3.67 -15.97
CA VAL A 251 -5.28 -2.28 -16.41
C VAL A 251 -3.90 -1.91 -16.96
N LEU A 252 -2.82 -2.35 -16.30
CA LEU A 252 -1.45 -2.07 -16.76
C LEU A 252 -1.16 -2.68 -18.13
N ARG A 253 -1.64 -3.90 -18.39
CA ARG A 253 -1.50 -4.54 -19.72
C ARG A 253 -2.23 -3.76 -20.80
N ARG A 254 -3.46 -3.28 -20.52
CA ARG A 254 -4.22 -2.43 -21.44
C ARG A 254 -3.53 -1.10 -21.67
N TYR A 255 -3.03 -0.49 -20.60
CA TYR A 255 -2.29 0.76 -20.65
C TYR A 255 -1.02 0.66 -21.52
N LYS A 256 -0.26 -0.43 -21.39
CA LYS A 256 0.89 -0.71 -22.25
C LYS A 256 0.51 -0.73 -23.73
N GLY A 257 -0.57 -1.41 -24.09
CA GLY A 257 -1.05 -1.46 -25.47
C GLY A 257 -1.45 -0.09 -26.02
N LEU A 258 -2.02 0.79 -25.18
CA LEU A 258 -2.34 2.18 -25.56
C LEU A 258 -1.06 2.98 -25.87
N VAL A 259 -0.06 2.91 -24.98
CA VAL A 259 1.21 3.64 -25.15
C VAL A 259 1.99 3.16 -26.39
N GLU A 260 2.02 1.86 -26.62
CA GLU A 260 2.68 1.28 -27.81
C GLU A 260 1.95 1.66 -29.10
N GLY A 261 0.61 1.63 -29.11
CA GLY A 261 -0.19 2.06 -30.26
C GLY A 261 0.03 3.53 -30.63
N ASP A 262 0.13 4.43 -29.65
CA ASP A 262 0.43 5.84 -29.89
C ASP A 262 1.81 6.04 -30.52
N ARG A 263 2.83 5.31 -30.05
CA ARG A 263 4.18 5.37 -30.63
C ARG A 263 4.20 4.92 -32.09
N SER A 264 3.49 3.86 -32.43
CA SER A 264 3.39 3.37 -33.82
C SER A 264 2.71 4.39 -34.73
N ARG A 265 1.67 5.09 -34.27
CA ARG A 265 1.01 6.16 -35.04
C ARG A 265 1.93 7.35 -35.26
N MET A 266 2.66 7.77 -34.22
CA MET A 266 3.64 8.85 -34.35
C MET A 266 4.71 8.49 -35.38
N ALA A 267 5.31 7.30 -35.28
CA ALA A 267 6.32 6.83 -36.23
C ALA A 267 5.82 6.79 -37.69
N ALA A 268 4.58 6.33 -37.91
CA ALA A 268 3.96 6.30 -39.24
C ALA A 268 3.74 7.72 -39.81
N SER A 269 3.32 8.67 -38.96
CA SER A 269 3.11 10.06 -39.39
C SER A 269 4.43 10.74 -39.81
N THR A 270 5.54 10.46 -39.13
CA THR A 270 6.85 11.01 -39.48
C THR A 270 7.35 10.47 -40.83
N HIS A 271 7.11 9.19 -41.12
CA HIS A 271 7.47 8.60 -42.42
C HIS A 271 6.66 9.20 -43.58
N SER A 272 5.34 9.35 -43.42
CA SER A 272 4.51 9.99 -44.45
C SER A 272 4.88 11.46 -44.69
N ALA A 273 5.30 12.17 -43.64
CA ALA A 273 5.75 13.55 -43.75
C ALA A 273 7.09 13.64 -44.49
N SER A 274 8.03 12.70 -44.28
CA SER A 274 9.32 12.70 -45.00
C SER A 274 9.19 12.30 -46.46
N GLU A 275 8.30 11.37 -46.80
CA GLU A 275 8.02 10.99 -48.20
C GLU A 275 7.36 12.16 -48.98
N SER A 276 6.46 12.90 -48.33
CA SER A 276 5.84 14.11 -48.90
C SER A 276 6.85 15.22 -49.18
N THR A 277 7.84 15.44 -48.31
CA THR A 277 8.90 16.44 -48.58
C THR A 277 9.89 15.99 -49.66
N ASN A 278 10.19 14.69 -49.75
CA ASN A 278 11.12 14.19 -50.77
C ASN A 278 10.48 14.22 -52.18
N GLY A 279 9.22 13.79 -52.31
CA GLY A 279 8.51 13.82 -53.60
C GLY A 279 8.20 15.24 -54.13
N ARG A 280 8.28 16.27 -53.27
CA ARG A 280 8.18 17.68 -53.67
C ARG A 280 9.51 18.25 -54.16
N ARG A 281 10.63 17.66 -53.77
CA ARG A 281 11.99 18.08 -54.17
C ARG A 281 12.36 17.50 -55.54
N GLU A 282 11.96 16.26 -55.83
CA GLU A 282 12.16 15.63 -57.14
C GLU A 282 11.27 16.21 -58.26
N LYS A 283 10.23 16.99 -57.94
CA LYS A 283 9.42 17.71 -58.94
C LYS A 283 9.89 19.15 -59.20
N ALA A 284 10.93 19.60 -58.48
CA ALA A 284 11.47 20.95 -58.59
C ALA A 284 12.86 20.99 -59.28
N GLU A 285 13.37 19.82 -59.71
CA GLU A 285 14.49 19.66 -60.63
C GLU A 285 13.97 19.27 -62.03
#